data_AF-A0A061QNF0-F1
#
_entry.id   AF-A0A061QNF0-F1
#
_cell.length_a   1.000
_cell.length_b   1.000
_cell.length_c   1.000
_cell.angle_alpha   90.00
_cell.angle_beta   90.00
_cell.angle_gamma   90.00
#
_symmetry.space_group_name_H-M   'P 1'
#
loop_
_entity.id
_entity.type
_entity.pdbx_description
1 polymer ?
#
loop_
_entity_poly.entity_id
_entity_poly.type
_entity_poly.pdbx_seq_one_letter_code
_entity_poly.pdbx_strand_id
1 'polypeptide(L)' 'SNLCLRSAPPTAVLPGIMMQRVKEACGILGVRIEWRAPRAAEASSWREAFITNCVRGVQPVGCILCGDADG' A
#
# COMPACT_ATOMS: atom_id res chain seq x y z
N SER A 1 -14.67 -6.69 -10.28
CA SER A 1 -14.27 -5.48 -9.53
C SER A 1 -12.84 -5.12 -9.91
N ASN A 2 -12.53 -3.85 -10.18
CA ASN A 2 -11.17 -3.39 -10.48
C ASN A 2 -10.36 -3.12 -9.19
N LEU A 3 -10.36 -4.08 -8.26
CA LEU A 3 -9.64 -3.94 -6.98
C LEU A 3 -8.17 -4.29 -7.19
N CYS A 4 -7.27 -3.36 -6.87
CA CYS A 4 -5.83 -3.61 -6.85
C CYS A 4 -5.20 -3.03 -5.58
N LEU A 5 -4.10 -3.64 -5.17
CA LEU A 5 -3.21 -3.10 -4.14
C LEU A 5 -2.15 -2.23 -4.80
N ARG A 6 -1.93 -1.01 -4.30
CA ARG A 6 -0.80 -0.15 -4.73
C ARG A 6 0.25 -0.05 -3.64
N SER A 7 1.51 -0.19 -4.02
CA SER A 7 2.66 -0.01 -3.14
C SER A 7 3.85 0.53 -3.93
N ALA A 8 4.75 1.24 -3.26
CA ALA A 8 6.02 1.64 -3.86
C ALA A 8 6.80 0.41 -4.39
N PRO A 9 7.59 0.56 -5.47
CA PRO A 9 8.39 -0.52 -6.03
C PRO A 9 9.31 -1.17 -4.98
N PRO A 10 9.51 -2.49 -4.99
CA PRO A 10 10.37 -3.17 -4.02
C PRO A 10 11.83 -2.71 -4.02
N THR A 11 12.29 -2.11 -5.13
CA THR A 11 13.63 -1.54 -5.28
C THR A 11 13.79 -0.17 -4.61
N ALA A 12 12.70 0.48 -4.23
CA ALA A 12 12.67 1.82 -3.65
C ALA A 12 12.33 1.82 -2.14
N VAL A 13 12.14 0.64 -1.53
CA VAL A 13 11.75 0.49 -0.13
C VAL A 13 12.50 -0.65 0.53
N LEU A 14 12.50 -0.68 1.87
CA LEU A 14 13.05 -1.81 2.60
C LEU A 14 12.24 -3.09 2.34
N PRO A 15 12.89 -4.24 2.10
CA PRO A 15 12.21 -5.50 1.93
C PRO A 15 11.63 -5.98 3.27
N GLY A 16 10.32 -5.79 3.46
CA GLY A 16 9.61 -6.22 4.67
C GLY A 16 9.02 -7.63 4.54
N ILE A 17 9.27 -8.50 5.53
CA ILE A 17 8.66 -9.85 5.60
C ILE A 17 7.13 -9.76 5.52
N MET A 18 6.52 -8.79 6.20
CA MET A 18 5.06 -8.63 6.15
C MET A 18 4.56 -8.23 4.75
N MET A 19 5.32 -7.45 4.00
CA MET A 19 4.95 -7.13 2.62
C MET A 19 4.99 -8.37 1.71
N GLN A 20 5.91 -9.32 1.96
CA GLN A 20 5.90 -10.61 1.27
C GLN A 20 4.65 -11.42 1.60
N ARG A 21 4.22 -11.45 2.88
CA ARG A 21 2.96 -12.12 3.28
C ARG A 21 1.73 -11.48 2.64
N VAL A 22 1.70 -10.16 2.52
CA VAL A 22 0.64 -9.45 1.78
C VAL A 22 0.65 -9.85 0.30
N LYS A 23 1.83 -9.93 -0.32
CA LYS A 23 1.94 -10.36 -1.72
C LYS A 23 1.42 -11.78 -1.94
N GLU A 24 1.77 -12.72 -1.06
CA GLU A 24 1.27 -14.09 -1.07
C GLU A 24 -0.26 -14.12 -0.95
N ALA A 25 -0.82 -13.37 0.01
CA ALA A 25 -2.27 -13.27 0.21
C ALA A 25 -2.99 -12.66 -1.01
N CYS A 26 -2.44 -11.60 -1.61
CA CYS A 26 -2.97 -11.03 -2.85
C CYS A 26 -2.97 -12.07 -4.00
N GLY A 27 -1.93 -12.90 -4.11
CA GLY A 27 -1.88 -13.98 -5.09
C GLY A 27 -2.99 -15.01 -4.88
N ILE A 28 -3.23 -15.42 -3.64
CA ILE A 28 -4.31 -16.36 -3.27
C ILE A 28 -5.69 -15.78 -3.58
N LEU A 29 -5.89 -14.48 -3.31
CA LEU A 29 -7.17 -13.79 -3.48
C LEU A 29 -7.42 -13.29 -4.91
N GLY A 30 -6.44 -13.45 -5.82
CA GLY A 30 -6.53 -12.89 -7.18
C GLY A 30 -6.51 -11.37 -7.22
N VAL A 31 -5.97 -10.71 -6.20
CA VAL A 31 -5.83 -9.24 -6.15
C VAL A 31 -4.55 -8.84 -6.85
N ARG A 32 -4.66 -8.02 -7.89
CA ARG A 32 -3.49 -7.48 -8.60
C ARG A 32 -2.72 -6.51 -7.72
N ILE A 33 -1.40 -6.59 -7.73
CA ILE A 33 -0.52 -5.58 -7.13
C ILE A 33 0.06 -4.68 -8.21
N GLU A 34 -0.07 -3.38 -8.02
CA GLU A 34 0.55 -2.33 -8.82
C GLU A 34 1.74 -1.74 -8.05
N TRP A 35 2.95 -1.94 -8.58
CA TRP A 35 4.18 -1.40 -8.02
C TRP A 35 4.40 0.05 -8.44
N ARG A 36 3.57 0.93 -7.88
CA ARG A 36 3.60 2.38 -8.08
C ARG A 36 3.30 3.04 -6.74
N ALA A 37 4.16 3.97 -6.32
CA ALA A 37 3.92 4.75 -5.11
C ALA A 37 2.56 5.49 -5.22
N PRO A 38 1.66 5.35 -4.24
CA PRO A 38 0.40 6.08 -4.24
C PRO A 38 0.66 7.59 -4.07
N ARG A 39 -0.06 8.42 -4.83
CA ARG A 39 0.05 9.89 -4.75
C ARG A 39 -1.12 10.48 -3.98
N ALA A 40 -0.87 11.47 -3.12
CA ALA A 40 -1.91 12.16 -2.35
C ALA A 40 -3.07 12.67 -3.22
N ALA A 41 -2.79 13.17 -4.42
CA ALA A 41 -3.79 13.63 -5.38
C ALA A 41 -4.77 12.52 -5.83
N GLU A 42 -4.43 11.26 -5.66
CA GLU A 42 -5.27 10.10 -6.01
C GLU A 42 -6.05 9.55 -4.80
N ALA A 43 -5.94 10.17 -3.62
CA ALA A 43 -6.50 9.63 -2.37
C ALA A 43 -8.01 9.38 -2.42
N SER A 44 -8.76 10.19 -3.17
CA SER A 44 -10.20 10.01 -3.38
C SER A 44 -10.57 8.70 -4.10
N SER A 45 -9.62 8.07 -4.79
CA SER A 45 -9.82 6.77 -5.45
C SER A 45 -9.55 5.57 -4.54
N TRP A 46 -8.98 5.78 -3.35
CA TRP A 46 -8.60 4.70 -2.46
C TRP A 46 -9.80 4.23 -1.64
N ARG A 47 -9.96 2.90 -1.52
CA ARG A 47 -10.97 2.32 -0.63
C ARG A 47 -10.47 2.23 0.80
N GLU A 48 -9.18 1.94 0.96
CA GLU A 48 -8.52 1.76 2.24
C GLU A 48 -7.02 1.98 2.08
N ALA A 49 -6.35 2.24 3.20
CA ALA A 49 -4.90 2.28 3.30
C ALA A 49 -4.46 1.54 4.56
N PHE A 50 -3.32 0.86 4.48
CA PHE A 50 -2.73 0.14 5.60
C PHE A 50 -1.20 0.23 5.56
N ILE A 51 -0.58 0.02 6.71
CA ILE A 51 0.87 -0.14 6.84
C ILE A 51 1.19 -1.58 7.23
N THR A 52 2.42 -2.01 6.93
CA THR A 52 2.92 -3.33 7.34
C THR A 52 4.19 -3.20 8.18
N ASN A 53 4.30 -3.99 9.24
CA ASN A 53 5.54 -4.15 10.00
C ASN A 53 5.59 -5.51 10.71
N CYS A 54 6.78 -6.00 11.05
CA CYS A 54 6.96 -7.33 11.64
C CYS A 54 6.39 -7.50 13.06
N VAL A 55 6.17 -6.40 13.80
CA VAL A 55 5.70 -6.44 15.19
C VAL A 55 4.18 -6.50 15.27
N ARG A 56 3.48 -5.78 14.37
CA ARG A 56 2.03 -5.54 14.41
C ARG A 56 1.29 -6.06 13.17
N GLY A 57 2.00 -6.66 12.21
CA GLY A 57 1.40 -7.21 11.01
C GLY A 57 0.86 -6.13 10.07
N VAL A 58 -0.43 -6.20 9.76
CA VAL A 58 -1.16 -5.22 8.94
C VAL A 58 -1.95 -4.30 9.86
N GLN A 59 -1.79 -2.98 9.70
CA GLN A 59 -2.54 -2.00 10.48
C GLN A 59 -3.24 -1.00 9.57
N PRO A 60 -4.56 -0.75 9.77
CA PRO A 60 -5.28 0.25 9.00
C PRO A 60 -4.75 1.66 9.29
N VAL A 61 -4.74 2.50 8.27
CA VAL A 61 -4.40 3.91 8.38
C VAL A 61 -5.69 4.69 8.67
N GLY A 62 -5.72 5.39 9.82
CA GLY A 62 -6.89 6.18 10.24
C GLY A 62 -6.97 7.58 9.63
N CYS A 63 -5.82 8.22 9.38
CA CYS A 63 -5.76 9.51 8.70
C CYS A 63 -4.44 9.65 7.94
N ILE A 64 -4.45 10.46 6.87
CA ILE A 64 -3.26 10.83 6.10
C ILE A 64 -3.24 12.35 6.06
N LEU A 65 -2.20 12.94 6.65
CA LEU A 65 -1.96 14.38 6.58
C LEU A 65 -0.93 14.61 5.47
N CYS A 66 -1.40 15.16 4.36
CA CYS A 66 -0.53 15.60 3.28
C CYS A 66 -0.27 17.09 3.49
N GLY A 67 1.00 17.50 3.51
CA GLY A 67 1.32 18.92 3.32
C GLY A 67 0.96 19.34 1.90
N ASP A 68 0.71 20.63 1.71
CA ASP A 68 0.74 21.19 0.36
C ASP A 68 2.11 20.88 -0.21
N ALA A 69 2.16 20.17 -1.34
CA ALA A 69 3.39 20.09 -2.10
C ALA A 69 3.67 21.52 -2.55
N ASP A 70 4.72 22.14 -2.02
CA ASP A 70 5.20 23.44 -2.49
C ASP A 70 5.20 23.41 -4.03
N GLY A 71 4.51 24.40 -4.62
CA GLY A 71 4.36 24.54 -6.07
C GLY A 71 5.68 24.71 -6.81
#